data_AF-A0A7X3RTJ4-F1
#
_entry.id   AF-A0A7X3RTJ4-F1
#
_cell.length_a   1.000
_cell.length_b   1.000
_cell.length_c   1.000
_cell.angle_alpha   90.00
_cell.angle_beta   90.00
_cell.angle_gamma   90.00
#
_symmetry.space_group_name_H-M   'P 1'
#
loop_
_entity.id
_entity.type
_entity.pdbx_description
1 polymer ?
#
loop_
_entity_poly.entity_id
_entity_poly.type
_entity_poly.pdbx_seq_one_letter_code
_entity_poly.pdbx_strand_id
1 'polypeptide(L)'
;MPSLEELVLADETASEIERASEIAREEWEKIRVSLALCGDTGDYCGDDFMLGTISGETITREPLGSPTKSVSVYSPTYYPMYLVKNLQEFRERFPEKNYRTTEALYVYVELVNAAALRLGLEGTLAMGFASGYANVRTGWIAEKGLPEQSAVFSEMFFSDRPKNYDWDFHWTSVRQKFAEIHQKFVAWQRFPALYLEESKSKAVVKPFIV
;
A
#
# COMPACT_ATOMS: atom_id res chain seq x y z
N MET A 1 -38.65 -12.55 -2.68
CA MET A 1 -38.44 -11.29 -3.42
C MET A 1 -37.83 -10.31 -2.46
N PRO A 2 -36.75 -9.60 -2.83
CA PRO A 2 -36.13 -8.62 -1.95
C PRO A 2 -37.09 -7.45 -1.66
N SER A 3 -36.94 -6.83 -0.49
CA SER A 3 -37.73 -5.66 -0.10
C SER A 3 -37.29 -4.41 -0.90
N LEU A 4 -38.14 -3.38 -0.93
CA LEU A 4 -37.78 -2.10 -1.57
C LEU A 4 -36.56 -1.46 -0.90
N GLU A 5 -36.45 -1.59 0.43
CA GLU A 5 -35.31 -1.11 1.20
C GLU A 5 -34.02 -1.88 0.84
N GLU A 6 -34.10 -3.20 0.66
CA GLU A 6 -32.97 -4.02 0.21
C GLU A 6 -32.51 -3.65 -1.21
N LEU A 7 -33.44 -3.30 -2.11
CA LEU A 7 -33.13 -2.86 -3.47
C LEU A 7 -32.48 -1.47 -3.50
N VAL A 8 -32.94 -0.53 -2.68
CA VAL A 8 -32.36 0.82 -2.58
C VAL A 8 -30.95 0.76 -1.97
N LEU A 9 -30.76 0.00 -0.89
CA LEU A 9 -29.44 -0.18 -0.27
C LEU A 9 -28.44 -0.85 -1.22
N ALA A 10 -28.89 -1.81 -2.03
CA ALA A 10 -28.04 -2.45 -3.04
C ALA A 10 -27.61 -1.47 -4.14
N ASP A 11 -28.50 -0.58 -4.57
CA ASP A 11 -28.22 0.44 -5.58
C ASP A 11 -27.25 1.52 -5.06
N GLU A 12 -27.46 1.99 -3.83
CA GLU A 12 -26.55 2.93 -3.15
C GLU A 12 -25.14 2.33 -2.98
N THR A 13 -25.07 1.07 -2.53
CA THR A 13 -23.79 0.35 -2.38
C THR A 13 -23.08 0.16 -3.72
N ALA A 14 -23.82 -0.14 -4.79
CA ALA A 14 -23.24 -0.31 -6.12
C ALA A 14 -22.63 1.01 -6.64
N SER A 15 -23.34 2.13 -6.46
CA SER A 15 -22.87 3.47 -6.82
C SER A 15 -21.61 3.87 -6.04
N GLU A 16 -21.57 3.56 -4.74
CA GLU A 16 -20.40 3.79 -3.89
C GLU A 16 -19.16 3.03 -4.35
N ILE A 17 -19.33 1.76 -4.71
CA ILE A 17 -18.25 0.89 -5.22
C ILE A 17 -17.75 1.37 -6.58
N GLU A 18 -18.65 1.78 -7.47
CA GLU A 18 -18.27 2.33 -8.78
C GLU A 18 -17.41 3.57 -8.62
N ARG A 19 -17.86 4.54 -7.80
CA ARG A 19 -17.11 5.76 -7.52
C ARG A 19 -15.74 5.48 -6.87
N ALA A 20 -15.68 4.54 -5.93
CA ALA A 20 -14.41 4.13 -5.34
C ALA A 20 -13.48 3.49 -6.38
N SER A 21 -14.03 2.66 -7.28
CA SER A 21 -13.27 2.02 -8.35
C SER A 21 -12.68 3.03 -9.35
N GLU A 22 -13.41 4.12 -9.64
CA GLU A 22 -12.88 5.23 -10.44
C GLU A 22 -11.70 5.92 -9.76
N ILE A 23 -11.85 6.25 -8.47
CA ILE A 23 -10.77 6.85 -7.68
C ILE A 23 -9.54 5.94 -7.65
N ALA A 24 -9.75 4.64 -7.40
CA ALA A 24 -8.68 3.65 -7.37
C ALA A 24 -7.96 3.54 -8.72
N ARG A 25 -8.70 3.57 -9.83
CA ARG A 25 -8.14 3.56 -11.19
C ARG A 25 -7.28 4.79 -11.47
N GLU A 26 -7.73 5.97 -11.07
CA GLU A 26 -6.94 7.21 -11.20
C GLU A 26 -5.65 7.17 -10.39
N GLU A 27 -5.71 6.71 -9.14
CA GLU A 27 -4.52 6.60 -8.28
C GLU A 27 -3.58 5.49 -8.74
N TRP A 28 -4.13 4.38 -9.28
CA TRP A 28 -3.33 3.31 -9.89
C TRP A 28 -2.47 3.86 -11.02
N GLU A 29 -3.02 4.66 -11.92
CA GLU A 29 -2.25 5.22 -13.04
C GLU A 29 -1.07 6.08 -12.54
N LYS A 30 -1.27 6.89 -11.49
CA LYS A 30 -0.18 7.65 -10.87
C LYS A 30 0.91 6.74 -10.31
N ILE A 31 0.53 5.59 -9.72
CA ILE A 31 1.46 4.57 -9.22
C ILE A 31 2.20 3.89 -10.38
N ARG A 32 1.51 3.57 -11.48
CA ARG A 32 2.17 3.00 -12.68
C ARG A 32 3.26 3.94 -13.20
N VAL A 33 2.94 5.23 -13.34
CA VAL A 33 3.88 6.24 -13.84
C VAL A 33 5.06 6.41 -12.88
N SER A 34 4.82 6.42 -11.57
CA SER A 34 5.89 6.60 -10.57
C SER A 34 6.81 5.37 -10.47
N LEU A 35 6.27 4.16 -10.69
CA LEU A 35 7.00 2.89 -10.64
C LEU A 35 7.48 2.40 -12.01
N ALA A 36 7.31 3.18 -13.08
CA ALA A 36 7.63 2.75 -14.44
C ALA A 36 9.09 2.30 -14.65
N LEU A 37 10.03 2.76 -13.82
CA LEU A 37 11.43 2.32 -13.85
C LEU A 37 11.70 1.04 -13.05
N CYS A 38 10.76 0.60 -12.22
CA CYS A 38 10.82 -0.67 -11.49
C CYS A 38 10.43 -1.86 -12.38
N GLY A 39 9.52 -1.64 -13.34
CA GLY A 39 8.97 -2.64 -14.24
C GLY A 39 7.54 -2.28 -14.67
N ASP A 40 6.89 -3.19 -15.42
CA ASP A 40 5.49 -3.03 -15.78
C ASP A 40 4.58 -3.62 -14.69
N THR A 41 3.70 -2.78 -14.14
CA THR A 41 2.70 -3.16 -13.14
C THR A 41 1.37 -3.57 -13.77
N GLY A 42 1.20 -3.45 -15.09
CA GLY A 42 -0.05 -3.73 -15.79
C GLY A 42 -1.20 -2.77 -15.46
N ASP A 43 -2.35 -2.99 -16.11
CA ASP A 43 -3.53 -2.14 -15.95
C ASP A 43 -4.26 -2.37 -14.62
N TYR A 44 -5.04 -1.37 -14.19
CA TYR A 44 -5.86 -1.49 -12.98
C TYR A 44 -6.87 -2.64 -13.12
N CYS A 45 -6.98 -3.48 -12.09
CA CYS A 45 -7.94 -4.58 -12.00
C CYS A 45 -8.69 -4.48 -10.67
N GLY A 46 -10.02 -4.28 -10.71
CA GLY A 46 -10.84 -4.17 -9.50
C GLY A 46 -10.85 -5.45 -8.66
N ASP A 47 -10.67 -6.61 -9.30
CA ASP A 47 -10.66 -7.93 -8.65
C ASP A 47 -9.47 -8.09 -7.69
N ASP A 48 -8.36 -7.38 -7.92
CA ASP A 48 -7.19 -7.39 -7.03
C ASP A 48 -7.54 -6.82 -5.65
N PHE A 49 -8.58 -6.00 -5.58
CA PHE A 49 -9.00 -5.27 -4.39
C PHE A 49 -10.35 -5.74 -3.86
N MET A 50 -10.95 -6.75 -4.49
CA MET A 50 -12.26 -7.29 -4.13
C MET A 50 -13.35 -6.21 -4.03
N LEU A 51 -13.25 -5.16 -4.86
CA LEU A 51 -14.22 -4.07 -4.95
C LEU A 51 -15.49 -4.58 -5.64
N GLY A 52 -16.34 -5.27 -4.88
CA GLY A 52 -17.59 -5.85 -5.36
C GLY A 52 -18.57 -6.10 -4.21
N THR A 53 -19.84 -6.30 -4.55
CA THR A 53 -20.91 -6.56 -3.57
C THR A 53 -20.61 -7.88 -2.84
N ILE A 54 -20.53 -7.83 -1.50
CA ILE A 54 -20.48 -9.03 -0.66
C ILE A 54 -21.83 -9.72 -0.77
N SER A 55 -21.98 -10.62 -1.75
CA SER A 55 -23.17 -11.45 -1.90
C SER A 55 -22.98 -12.73 -1.08
N GLY A 56 -23.61 -12.79 0.09
CA GLY A 56 -23.64 -13.96 0.95
C GLY A 56 -22.48 -14.03 1.96
N GLU A 57 -22.80 -14.46 3.17
CA GLU A 57 -21.96 -14.50 4.38
C GLU A 57 -20.76 -15.48 4.30
N THR A 58 -20.08 -15.62 3.16
CA THR A 58 -18.95 -16.54 3.04
C THR A 58 -17.88 -15.99 2.10
N ILE A 59 -16.92 -15.27 2.68
CA ILE A 59 -15.63 -15.02 2.03
C ILE A 59 -14.88 -16.36 2.00
N THR A 60 -15.08 -17.13 0.94
CA THR A 60 -14.27 -18.34 0.70
C THR A 60 -13.23 -18.01 -0.36
N ARG A 61 -12.05 -17.60 0.07
CA ARG A 61 -10.82 -17.82 -0.69
C ARG A 61 -9.71 -18.24 0.25
N GLU A 62 -9.09 -19.37 -0.09
CA GLU A 62 -7.72 -19.63 0.32
C GLU A 62 -6.87 -18.45 -0.18
N PRO A 63 -6.17 -17.75 0.70
CA PRO A 63 -5.36 -16.61 0.33
C PRO A 63 -4.28 -17.06 -0.66
N LEU A 64 -4.16 -16.35 -1.78
CA LEU A 64 -2.97 -16.38 -2.62
C LEU A 64 -1.81 -15.81 -1.79
N GLY A 65 -1.23 -16.66 -0.94
CA GLY A 65 -0.12 -16.35 -0.04
C GLY A 65 -0.52 -15.82 1.33
N SER A 66 -1.20 -16.62 2.17
CA SER A 66 -1.14 -16.38 3.63
C SER A 66 -0.25 -17.42 4.30
N PRO A 67 0.86 -17.01 4.93
CA PRO A 67 1.34 -17.71 6.09
C PRO A 67 0.41 -17.32 7.25
N THR A 68 -0.61 -18.13 7.49
CA THR A 68 -1.32 -18.15 8.77
C THR A 68 -0.31 -18.42 9.88
N LYS A 69 0.06 -17.38 10.65
CA LYS A 69 0.33 -17.45 12.10
C LYS A 69 0.53 -16.05 12.69
N SER A 70 -0.53 -15.60 13.36
CA SER A 70 -0.59 -14.63 14.47
C SER A 70 -0.07 -13.19 14.25
N VAL A 71 -0.99 -12.24 14.50
CA VAL A 71 -0.80 -10.87 15.03
C VAL A 71 0.01 -9.84 14.20
N SER A 72 -0.63 -8.69 13.97
CA SER A 72 -0.13 -7.37 13.53
C SER A 72 0.63 -7.20 12.19
N VAL A 73 1.45 -8.15 11.72
CA VAL A 73 2.30 -7.90 10.53
C VAL A 73 1.50 -7.82 9.22
N TYR A 74 0.41 -8.57 9.15
CA TYR A 74 -0.59 -8.54 8.07
C TYR A 74 -1.97 -8.23 8.65
N SER A 75 -2.09 -7.19 9.48
CA SER A 75 -3.38 -6.85 10.08
C SER A 75 -4.44 -6.73 8.97
N PRO A 76 -5.55 -7.49 9.04
CA PRO A 76 -6.46 -7.74 7.93
C PRO A 76 -7.31 -6.50 7.71
N THR A 77 -6.86 -5.64 6.81
CA THR A 77 -7.76 -4.67 6.15
C THR A 77 -8.08 -5.12 4.75
N TYR A 78 -8.06 -6.44 4.54
CA TYR A 78 -8.68 -7.14 3.40
C TYR A 78 -10.22 -7.12 3.47
N TYR A 79 -10.82 -6.11 4.12
CA TYR A 79 -12.24 -5.83 3.95
C TYR A 79 -12.36 -4.74 2.87
N PRO A 80 -12.92 -5.07 1.70
CA PRO A 80 -13.17 -4.11 0.62
C PRO A 80 -13.88 -2.85 1.10
N MET A 81 -14.76 -2.99 2.11
CA MET A 81 -15.48 -1.87 2.72
C MET A 81 -14.54 -0.79 3.30
N TYR A 82 -13.40 -1.16 3.90
CA TYR A 82 -12.45 -0.16 4.40
C TYR A 82 -11.71 0.55 3.26
N LEU A 83 -11.40 -0.15 2.16
CA LEU A 83 -10.77 0.46 1.01
C LEU A 83 -11.74 1.41 0.29
N VAL A 84 -12.99 1.00 0.07
CA VAL A 84 -14.06 1.86 -0.51
C VAL A 84 -14.21 3.14 0.32
N LYS A 85 -14.38 2.99 1.64
CA LYS A 85 -14.50 4.13 2.55
C LYS A 85 -13.26 5.02 2.51
N ASN A 86 -12.06 4.45 2.59
CA ASN A 86 -10.83 5.22 2.55
C ASN A 86 -10.65 5.96 1.22
N LEU A 87 -11.03 5.37 0.08
CA LEU A 87 -10.98 6.01 -1.23
C LEU A 87 -11.89 7.23 -1.29
N GLN A 88 -13.11 7.10 -0.78
CA GLN A 88 -14.10 8.18 -0.72
C GLN A 88 -13.63 9.31 0.21
N GLU A 89 -13.30 8.99 1.47
CA GLU A 89 -12.84 9.97 2.46
C GLU A 89 -11.53 10.65 2.02
N PHE A 90 -10.60 9.90 1.41
CA PHE A 90 -9.41 10.46 0.78
C PHE A 90 -9.78 11.52 -0.27
N ARG A 91 -10.70 11.18 -1.18
CA ARG A 91 -11.09 12.06 -2.28
C ARG A 91 -11.82 13.31 -1.77
N GLU A 92 -12.65 13.18 -0.76
CA GLU A 92 -13.34 14.31 -0.11
C GLU A 92 -12.37 15.29 0.54
N ARG A 93 -11.33 14.76 1.21
CA ARG A 93 -10.32 15.58 1.92
C ARG A 93 -9.19 16.08 1.02
N PHE A 94 -9.10 15.57 -0.21
CA PHE A 94 -8.04 15.90 -1.15
C PHE A 94 -7.86 17.40 -1.42
N PRO A 95 -8.91 18.23 -1.60
CA PRO A 95 -8.74 19.66 -1.88
C PRO A 95 -8.00 20.42 -0.77
N GLU A 96 -8.17 19.99 0.49
CA GLU A 96 -7.59 20.68 1.66
C GLU A 96 -6.29 20.05 2.14
N LYS A 97 -6.21 18.72 2.07
CA LYS A 97 -5.11 17.94 2.67
C LYS A 97 -4.21 17.26 1.64
N ASN A 98 -4.57 17.28 0.36
CA ASN A 98 -3.88 16.55 -0.68
C ASN A 98 -3.71 15.07 -0.26
N TYR A 99 -2.54 14.46 -0.44
CA TYR A 99 -2.24 13.11 0.04
C TYR A 99 -1.96 13.00 1.54
N ARG A 100 -2.00 14.08 2.32
CA ARG A 100 -1.57 14.09 3.73
C ARG A 100 -2.65 13.61 4.70
N THR A 101 -3.29 12.49 4.41
CA THR A 101 -4.28 11.88 5.30
C THR A 101 -3.99 10.40 5.58
N THR A 102 -4.54 9.90 6.68
CA THR A 102 -4.51 8.48 7.06
C THR A 102 -5.25 7.61 6.06
N GLU A 103 -6.30 8.12 5.43
CA GLU A 103 -7.06 7.39 4.41
C GLU A 103 -6.21 7.22 3.15
N ALA A 104 -5.53 8.29 2.71
CA ALA A 104 -4.58 8.23 1.61
C ALA A 104 -3.46 7.22 1.89
N LEU A 105 -2.93 7.19 3.11
CA LEU A 105 -1.91 6.22 3.52
C LEU A 105 -2.39 4.78 3.26
N TYR A 106 -3.57 4.42 3.75
CA TYR A 106 -4.07 3.06 3.60
C TYR A 106 -4.50 2.72 2.17
N VAL A 107 -5.03 3.69 1.40
CA VAL A 107 -5.26 3.50 -0.05
C VAL A 107 -3.96 3.15 -0.76
N TYR A 108 -2.90 3.94 -0.53
CA TYR A 108 -1.63 3.73 -1.20
C TYR A 108 -0.91 2.46 -0.74
N VAL A 109 -1.05 2.04 0.52
CA VAL A 109 -0.54 0.73 0.97
C VAL A 109 -1.17 -0.40 0.14
N GLU A 110 -2.50 -0.40 -0.04
CA GLU A 110 -3.16 -1.47 -0.79
C GLU A 110 -2.79 -1.45 -2.28
N LEU A 111 -2.93 -0.29 -2.95
CA LEU A 111 -2.64 -0.17 -4.37
C LEU A 111 -1.17 -0.48 -4.68
N VAL A 112 -0.24 0.01 -3.87
CA VAL A 112 1.19 -0.22 -4.10
C VAL A 112 1.59 -1.65 -3.73
N ASN A 113 0.94 -2.29 -2.76
CA ASN A 113 1.20 -3.69 -2.46
C ASN A 113 0.84 -4.58 -3.66
N ALA A 114 -0.32 -4.34 -4.29
CA ALA A 114 -0.69 -5.03 -5.53
C ALA A 114 0.32 -4.76 -6.65
N ALA A 115 0.76 -3.51 -6.83
CA ALA A 115 1.79 -3.16 -7.81
C ALA A 115 3.13 -3.87 -7.51
N ALA A 116 3.56 -3.91 -6.25
CA ALA A 116 4.79 -4.56 -5.81
C ALA A 116 4.77 -6.08 -6.05
N LEU A 117 3.63 -6.73 -5.79
CA LEU A 117 3.42 -8.15 -6.13
C LEU A 117 3.56 -8.39 -7.64
N ARG A 118 2.98 -7.52 -8.48
CA ARG A 118 3.10 -7.61 -9.95
C ARG A 118 4.53 -7.34 -10.45
N LEU A 119 5.32 -6.57 -9.70
CA LEU A 119 6.74 -6.36 -9.96
C LEU A 119 7.65 -7.50 -9.46
N GLY A 120 7.07 -8.55 -8.84
CA GLY A 120 7.76 -9.76 -8.42
C GLY A 120 8.28 -9.75 -6.99
N LEU A 121 7.90 -8.77 -6.17
CA LEU A 121 8.10 -8.85 -4.72
C LEU A 121 7.06 -9.77 -4.10
N GLU A 122 7.40 -10.38 -2.96
CA GLU A 122 6.54 -11.36 -2.29
C GLU A 122 6.42 -11.06 -0.80
N GLY A 123 5.28 -11.46 -0.22
CA GLY A 123 5.05 -11.46 1.21
C GLY A 123 5.37 -10.13 1.90
N THR A 124 6.17 -10.19 2.95
CA THR A 124 6.43 -9.01 3.80
C THR A 124 7.24 -7.96 3.08
N LEU A 125 8.06 -8.32 2.09
CA LEU A 125 8.83 -7.37 1.30
C LEU A 125 7.94 -6.53 0.40
N ALA A 126 6.92 -7.13 -0.25
CA ALA A 126 5.92 -6.37 -1.00
C ALA A 126 5.17 -5.38 -0.10
N MET A 127 4.74 -5.82 1.08
CA MET A 127 4.05 -4.97 2.05
C MET A 127 4.97 -3.86 2.60
N GLY A 128 6.22 -4.18 2.93
CA GLY A 128 7.20 -3.20 3.40
C GLY A 128 7.52 -2.14 2.35
N PHE A 129 7.61 -2.54 1.08
CA PHE A 129 7.76 -1.63 -0.05
C PHE A 129 6.54 -0.70 -0.17
N ALA A 130 5.34 -1.25 -0.06
CA ALA A 130 4.10 -0.49 -0.12
C ALA A 130 3.93 0.50 1.04
N SER A 131 4.18 0.07 2.28
CA SER A 131 4.17 0.93 3.46
C SER A 131 5.20 2.06 3.36
N GLY A 132 6.41 1.75 2.88
CA GLY A 132 7.44 2.75 2.63
C GLY A 132 7.03 3.77 1.56
N TYR A 133 6.51 3.30 0.42
CA TYR A 133 5.99 4.18 -0.63
C TYR A 133 4.88 5.10 -0.10
N ALA A 134 3.91 4.52 0.62
CA ALA A 134 2.79 5.27 1.15
C ALA A 134 3.26 6.29 2.21
N ASN A 135 4.28 5.97 3.00
CA ASN A 135 4.90 6.91 3.92
C ASN A 135 5.53 8.11 3.19
N VAL A 136 6.34 7.88 2.17
CA VAL A 136 6.98 8.98 1.44
C VAL A 136 5.97 9.82 0.65
N ARG A 137 4.81 9.25 0.30
CA ARG A 137 3.72 9.95 -0.40
C ARG A 137 2.87 10.80 0.51
N THR A 138 2.58 10.33 1.71
CA THR A 138 1.55 10.90 2.58
C THR A 138 2.13 11.60 3.81
N GLY A 139 3.36 11.26 4.20
CA GLY A 139 3.97 11.67 5.46
C GLY A 139 3.50 10.90 6.69
N TRP A 140 2.60 9.94 6.52
CA TRP A 140 2.06 9.12 7.60
C TRP A 140 2.75 7.76 7.67
N ILE A 141 2.87 7.17 8.86
CA ILE A 141 3.47 5.85 9.06
C ILE A 141 2.35 4.83 9.18
N ALA A 142 2.37 3.78 8.36
CA ALA A 142 1.43 2.68 8.46
C ALA A 142 1.80 1.74 9.61
N GLU A 143 0.79 1.21 10.29
CA GLU A 143 0.94 0.11 11.24
C GLU A 143 1.09 -1.26 10.54
N LYS A 144 0.97 -1.29 9.20
CA LYS A 144 1.05 -2.49 8.37
C LYS A 144 2.47 -2.84 7.93
N GLY A 145 2.75 -4.14 7.87
CA GLY A 145 4.06 -4.66 7.50
C GLY A 145 5.04 -4.62 8.66
N LEU A 146 6.32 -4.88 8.36
CA LEU A 146 7.40 -4.77 9.35
C LEU A 146 7.89 -3.31 9.39
N PRO A 147 7.83 -2.63 10.55
CA PRO A 147 8.27 -1.24 10.68
C PRO A 147 9.69 -1.00 10.17
N GLU A 148 10.58 -1.99 10.34
CA GLU A 148 11.97 -1.93 9.90
C GLU A 148 12.09 -1.81 8.37
N GLN A 149 11.26 -2.55 7.61
CA GLN A 149 11.27 -2.52 6.15
C GLN A 149 10.78 -1.17 5.62
N SER A 150 9.69 -0.65 6.21
CA SER A 150 9.17 0.68 5.86
C SER A 150 10.13 1.79 6.26
N ALA A 151 10.83 1.66 7.40
CA ALA A 151 11.81 2.63 7.86
C ALA A 151 13.01 2.68 6.92
N VAL A 152 13.57 1.52 6.53
CA VAL A 152 14.68 1.46 5.58
C VAL A 152 14.27 2.02 4.22
N PHE A 153 13.05 1.73 3.74
CA PHE A 153 12.53 2.36 2.52
C PHE A 153 12.59 3.89 2.63
N SER A 154 12.02 4.46 3.69
CA SER A 154 11.97 5.92 3.85
C SER A 154 13.36 6.52 4.04
N GLU A 155 14.26 5.86 4.76
CA GLU A 155 15.66 6.27 4.89
C GLU A 155 16.38 6.27 3.55
N MET A 156 16.23 5.21 2.75
CA MET A 156 16.78 5.16 1.41
C MET A 156 16.19 6.28 0.56
N PHE A 157 14.87 6.46 0.57
CA PHE A 157 14.22 7.50 -0.22
C PHE A 157 14.74 8.88 0.17
N PHE A 158 14.85 9.21 1.45
CA PHE A 158 15.27 10.53 1.93
C PHE A 158 16.78 10.71 2.10
N SER A 159 17.62 9.71 1.77
CA SER A 159 19.06 9.71 2.08
C SER A 159 19.83 10.94 1.58
N ASP A 160 19.40 11.47 0.44
CA ASP A 160 20.07 12.51 -0.34
C ASP A 160 19.15 13.71 -0.60
N ARG A 161 18.01 13.78 0.10
CA ARG A 161 16.97 14.78 -0.16
C ARG A 161 16.30 15.26 1.13
N PRO A 162 15.86 16.52 1.19
CA PRO A 162 15.12 17.01 2.35
C PRO A 162 13.83 16.21 2.53
N LYS A 163 13.40 16.01 3.78
CA LYS A 163 12.09 15.42 4.05
C LYS A 163 10.99 16.40 3.66
N ASN A 164 10.53 16.27 2.43
CA ASN A 164 9.33 16.91 1.88
C ASN A 164 8.30 15.81 1.56
N TYR A 165 7.01 16.13 1.60
CA TYR A 165 5.92 15.21 1.23
C TYR A 165 5.06 15.76 0.09
N ASP A 166 5.43 16.91 -0.47
CA ASP A 166 4.78 17.52 -1.65
C ASP A 166 5.53 17.19 -2.94
N TRP A 167 6.25 16.06 -2.98
CA TRP A 167 6.98 15.65 -4.17
C TRP A 167 6.02 15.35 -5.32
N ASP A 168 6.43 15.74 -6.52
CA ASP A 168 5.85 15.22 -7.74
C ASP A 168 6.45 13.83 -8.02
N PHE A 169 5.61 12.81 -7.91
CA PHE A 169 6.01 11.42 -8.09
C PHE A 169 6.25 11.05 -9.56
N HIS A 170 5.92 11.95 -10.49
CA HIS A 170 6.27 11.80 -11.90
C HIS A 170 7.70 12.27 -12.20
N TRP A 171 8.37 12.97 -11.28
CA TRP A 171 9.75 13.41 -11.49
C TRP A 171 10.71 12.24 -11.66
N THR A 172 11.60 12.35 -12.65
CA THR A 172 12.59 11.32 -12.97
C THR A 172 13.44 10.92 -11.76
N SER A 173 13.86 11.87 -10.92
CA SER A 173 14.65 11.58 -9.71
C SER A 173 13.86 10.82 -8.63
N VAL A 174 12.54 10.97 -8.57
CA VAL A 174 11.67 10.19 -7.69
C VAL A 174 11.54 8.76 -8.22
N ARG A 175 11.26 8.61 -9.52
CA ARG A 175 11.15 7.30 -10.18
C ARG A 175 12.45 6.48 -10.11
N GLN A 176 13.59 7.13 -10.33
CA GLN A 176 14.90 6.50 -10.19
C GLN A 176 15.11 5.97 -8.78
N LYS A 177 14.69 6.74 -7.77
CA LYS A 177 14.80 6.31 -6.38
C LYS A 177 13.92 5.11 -6.07
N PHE A 178 12.70 5.07 -6.60
CA PHE A 178 11.85 3.89 -6.47
C PHE A 178 12.47 2.66 -7.14
N ALA A 179 13.10 2.81 -8.30
CA ALA A 179 13.80 1.72 -8.95
C ALA A 179 14.99 1.19 -8.12
N GLU A 180 15.79 2.09 -7.53
CA GLU A 180 16.90 1.72 -6.62
C GLU A 180 16.39 0.95 -5.39
N ILE A 181 15.33 1.45 -4.75
CA ILE A 181 14.72 0.81 -3.58
C ILE A 181 14.12 -0.55 -3.98
N HIS A 182 13.43 -0.62 -5.12
CA HIS A 182 12.84 -1.86 -5.62
C HIS A 182 13.92 -2.93 -5.84
N GLN A 183 15.04 -2.58 -6.48
CA GLN A 183 16.18 -3.49 -6.66
C GLN A 183 16.74 -3.99 -5.33
N LYS A 184 16.76 -3.13 -4.30
CA LYS A 184 17.18 -3.52 -2.94
C LYS A 184 16.24 -4.58 -2.34
N PHE A 185 14.94 -4.38 -2.46
CA PHE A 185 13.94 -5.32 -1.97
C PHE A 185 13.99 -6.65 -2.72
N VAL A 186 14.20 -6.62 -4.04
CA VAL A 186 14.43 -7.84 -4.86
C VAL A 186 15.70 -8.58 -4.40
N ALA A 187 16.78 -7.85 -4.11
CA ALA A 187 18.02 -8.44 -3.61
C ALA A 187 17.81 -9.10 -2.23
N TRP A 188 17.06 -8.46 -1.33
CA TRP A 188 16.68 -9.03 -0.03
C TRP A 188 15.84 -10.30 -0.16
N GLN A 189 14.90 -10.33 -1.11
CA GLN A 189 14.10 -11.52 -1.40
C GLN A 189 14.97 -12.68 -1.87
N ARG A 190 15.91 -12.40 -2.78
CA ARG A 190 16.83 -13.41 -3.32
C ARG A 190 17.88 -13.87 -2.31
N PHE A 191 18.29 -12.99 -1.41
CA PHE A 191 19.34 -13.23 -0.43
C PHE A 191 18.89 -12.81 0.99
N PRO A 192 18.13 -13.66 1.71
CA PRO A 192 17.62 -13.33 3.04
C PRO A 192 18.69 -12.99 4.09
N ALA A 193 19.91 -13.50 3.92
CA ALA A 193 21.05 -13.14 4.78
C ALA A 193 21.40 -11.64 4.66
N LEU A 194 21.31 -11.07 3.45
CA LEU A 194 21.54 -9.65 3.19
C LEU A 194 20.48 -8.80 3.91
N TYR A 195 19.22 -9.23 3.88
CA TYR A 195 18.15 -8.57 4.64
C TYR A 195 18.46 -8.54 6.13
N LEU A 196 18.91 -9.66 6.72
CA LEU A 196 19.23 -9.72 8.15
C LEU A 196 20.40 -8.80 8.54
N GLU A 197 21.37 -8.61 7.64
CA GLU A 197 22.52 -7.73 7.84
C GLU A 197 22.13 -6.25 7.74
N GLU A 198 21.27 -5.91 6.78
CA GLU A 198 21.00 -4.52 6.41
C GLU A 198 19.73 -3.94 7.03
N SER A 199 18.77 -4.78 7.43
CA SER A 199 17.52 -4.32 8.08
C SER A 199 17.62 -4.23 9.60
N LYS A 200 18.59 -4.91 10.23
CA LYS A 200 18.81 -4.79 11.67
C LYS A 200 19.47 -3.45 11.98
N SER A 201 18.68 -2.57 12.58
CA SER A 201 19.17 -1.34 13.19
C SER A 201 20.40 -1.64 14.04
N LYS A 202 21.53 -0.96 13.76
CA LYS A 202 22.76 -0.98 14.59
C LYS A 202 22.56 -0.26 15.93
N ALA A 203 21.36 -0.30 16.50
CA ALA A 203 21.06 0.26 17.80
C ALA A 203 21.74 -0.58 18.87
N VAL A 204 22.92 -0.14 19.31
CA VAL A 204 23.51 -0.58 20.57
C VAL A 204 22.58 -0.10 21.69
N VAL A 205 21.73 -0.99 22.19
CA VAL A 205 20.96 -0.74 23.41
C VAL A 205 21.97 -0.56 24.53
N LYS A 206 22.20 0.68 24.94
CA LYS A 206 22.88 0.94 26.22
C LYS A 206 21.85 0.68 27.31
N PRO A 207 22.07 -0.30 28.20
CA PRO A 207 21.18 -0.47 29.34
C PRO A 207 21.21 0.82 30.18
N PHE A 208 20.02 1.36 30.46
CA PHE A 208 19.87 2.33 31.53
C PHE A 208 20.11 1.59 32.84
N ILE A 209 21.21 1.91 33.52
CA ILE A 209 21.38 1.57 34.93
C ILE A 209 20.50 2.57 35.68
N VAL A 210 19.40 2.09 36.27
CA VAL A 210 18.57 2.83 37.23
C VAL A 210 19.13 2.57 38.62
#